data_AF-A0AAD5YD27-F1
#
_entry.id   AF-A0AAD5YD27-F1
#
_cell.length_a   1.000
_cell.length_b   1.000
_cell.length_c   1.000
_cell.angle_alpha   90.00
_cell.angle_beta   90.00
_cell.angle_gamma   90.00
#
_symmetry.space_group_name_H-M   'P 1'
#
loop_
_entity.id
_entity.type
_entity.pdbx_description
1 polymer ?
#
loop_
_entity_poly.entity_id
_entity_poly.type
_entity_poly.pdbx_seq_one_letter_code
_entity_poly.pdbx_strand_id
1 'polypeptide(L)'
;MRPETPGIITQALQYPICTSRIIEAILRNPRSTPDIIKPGLRTQLPRRLFRALVVSPISSSKKPTSRKLQRTHSCDPLPFLQYVYSHPDIPNPYSDSWDGYPLIRAVGAEHTELVRFLLDNGASPAWKGGLAVKVAIKRKNIKLVRMLIEPDGSTAPTKDEVQPLCAEENTKLLGKRRREPECQKEGRRKVKRRKMEDRIVVDQEMLNVAVRCDARDIVDYFIKEKGCTPSIQTVLGVR
;
A
#
# COMPACT_ATOMS: atom_id res chain seq x y z
N MET A 1 3.87 19.77 13.87
CA MET A 1 3.24 18.87 14.86
C MET A 1 3.95 19.04 16.19
N ARG A 2 3.23 19.28 17.29
CA ARG A 2 3.82 19.32 18.64
C ARG A 2 4.44 17.95 18.98
N PRO A 3 5.49 17.87 19.81
CA PRO A 3 5.99 16.59 20.28
C PRO A 3 4.97 16.03 21.28
N GLU A 4 3.99 15.28 20.79
CA GLU A 4 3.19 14.40 21.64
C GLU A 4 4.16 13.42 22.32
N THR A 5 4.04 13.27 23.64
CA THR A 5 4.87 12.33 24.37
C THR A 5 4.62 10.93 23.81
N PRO A 6 5.66 10.22 23.34
CA PRO A 6 5.47 8.94 22.70
C PRO A 6 4.96 7.94 23.74
N GLY A 7 3.84 7.29 23.44
CA GLY A 7 3.28 6.22 24.25
C GLY A 7 4.25 5.07 24.47
N ILE A 8 4.01 4.27 25.51
CA ILE A 8 4.85 3.11 25.84
C ILE A 8 4.94 2.11 24.68
N ILE A 9 3.86 1.94 23.91
CA ILE A 9 3.84 1.10 22.70
C ILE A 9 4.73 1.71 21.61
N THR A 10 4.62 3.02 21.34
CA THR A 10 5.52 3.72 20.41
C THR A 10 6.98 3.53 20.79
N GLN A 11 7.31 3.63 22.08
CA GLN A 11 8.67 3.40 22.57
C GLN A 11 9.10 1.94 22.40
N ALA A 12 8.28 0.98 22.80
CA ALA A 12 8.58 -0.45 22.66
C ALA A 12 8.85 -0.81 21.19
N LEU A 13 8.01 -0.34 20.27
CA LEU A 13 8.14 -0.60 18.84
C LEU A 13 9.49 -0.11 18.28
N GLN A 14 10.14 0.90 18.86
CA GLN A 14 11.44 1.40 18.39
C GLN A 14 12.56 0.37 18.54
N TYR A 15 12.42 -0.61 19.42
CA TYR A 15 13.46 -1.60 19.70
C TYR A 15 13.28 -2.86 18.85
N PRO A 16 14.36 -3.39 18.22
CA PRO A 16 14.31 -4.60 17.40
C PRO A 16 13.73 -5.83 18.08
N ILE A 17 13.92 -5.94 19.40
CA ILE A 17 13.42 -7.04 20.22
C ILE A 17 11.89 -7.08 20.31
N CYS A 18 11.21 -5.95 20.08
CA CYS A 18 9.76 -5.86 20.20
C CYS A 18 9.08 -6.69 19.11
N THR A 19 8.45 -7.78 19.57
CA THR A 19 7.62 -8.74 18.83
C THR A 19 6.21 -8.77 19.42
N SER A 20 5.28 -9.48 18.79
CA SER A 20 3.89 -9.63 19.29
C SER A 20 3.87 -10.12 20.74
N ARG A 21 4.73 -11.08 21.09
CA ARG A 21 4.88 -11.62 22.46
C ARG A 21 5.27 -10.56 23.49
N ILE A 22 6.17 -9.65 23.13
CA ILE A 22 6.59 -8.57 24.04
C ILE A 22 5.44 -7.58 24.22
N ILE A 23 4.72 -7.27 23.14
CA ILE A 23 3.52 -6.44 23.24
C ILE A 23 2.48 -7.09 24.15
N GLU A 24 2.16 -8.38 23.96
CA GLU A 24 1.28 -9.15 24.87
C GLU A 24 1.73 -9.05 26.33
N ALA A 25 3.04 -9.18 26.60
CA ALA A 25 3.59 -9.07 27.94
C ALA A 25 3.44 -7.66 28.55
N ILE A 26 3.62 -6.61 27.74
CA ILE A 26 3.42 -5.21 28.17
C ILE A 26 1.94 -4.99 28.49
N LEU A 27 1.02 -5.46 27.63
CA LEU A 27 -0.42 -5.29 27.79
C LEU A 27 -0.97 -6.06 29.01
N ARG A 28 -0.40 -7.23 29.33
CA ARG A 28 -0.75 -7.99 30.53
C ARG A 28 -0.33 -7.31 31.84
N ASN A 29 0.57 -6.33 31.80
CA ASN A 29 1.02 -5.64 33.00
C ASN A 29 0.05 -4.50 33.37
N PRO A 30 -0.68 -4.59 34.50
CA PRO A 30 -1.67 -3.58 34.88
C PRO A 30 -1.07 -2.18 35.05
N ARG A 31 0.22 -2.10 35.39
CA ARG A 31 0.95 -0.82 35.58
C ARG A 31 1.16 -0.05 34.28
N SER A 32 1.11 -0.72 33.13
CA SER A 32 1.33 -0.09 31.81
C SER A 32 0.04 0.42 31.17
N THR A 33 -1.13 -0.08 31.61
CA THR A 33 -2.46 0.28 31.05
C THR A 33 -2.77 1.79 31.03
N PRO A 34 -2.51 2.59 32.10
CA PRO A 34 -2.82 4.02 32.06
C PRO A 34 -1.93 4.79 31.08
N ASP A 35 -0.73 4.29 30.76
CA ASP A 35 0.18 4.91 29.78
C ASP A 35 -0.13 4.51 28.34
N ILE A 36 -0.93 3.46 28.13
CA ILE A 36 -1.37 2.99 26.81
C ILE A 36 -2.62 3.74 26.35
N ILE A 37 -3.59 3.97 27.23
CA ILE A 37 -4.95 4.46 26.87
C ILE A 37 -5.09 5.99 27.03
N LYS A 38 -3.99 6.74 27.20
CA LYS A 38 -4.12 8.20 27.39
C LYS A 38 -4.80 8.85 26.17
N PRO A 39 -5.83 9.70 26.39
CA PRO A 39 -6.47 10.40 25.29
C PRO A 39 -5.46 11.33 24.60
N GLY A 40 -5.33 11.20 23.28
CA GLY A 40 -4.34 11.92 22.48
C GLY A 40 -3.03 11.15 22.23
N LEU A 41 -2.86 9.95 22.78
CA LEU A 41 -1.71 9.11 22.48
C LEU A 41 -1.86 8.49 21.09
N ARG A 42 -0.96 8.86 20.15
CA ARG A 42 -0.87 8.22 18.84
C ARG A 42 0.27 7.21 18.83
N THR A 43 -0.02 5.98 18.42
CA THR A 43 1.03 4.98 18.18
C THR A 43 1.78 5.33 16.90
N GLN A 44 3.04 5.79 17.00
CA GLN A 44 3.84 6.07 15.81
C GLN A 44 4.57 4.81 15.35
N LEU A 45 4.57 4.59 14.04
CA LEU A 45 5.29 3.47 13.43
C LEU A 45 6.77 3.84 13.28
N PRO A 46 7.70 3.11 13.92
CA PRO A 46 9.12 3.43 13.85
C PRO A 46 9.71 3.04 12.50
N ARG A 47 10.65 3.87 12.03
CA ARG A 47 11.34 3.69 10.73
C ARG A 47 12.05 2.34 10.59
N ARG A 48 12.41 1.67 11.70
CA ARG A 48 13.08 0.36 11.68
C ARG A 48 12.24 -0.71 10.99
N LEU A 49 10.92 -0.69 11.15
CA LEU A 49 10.02 -1.71 10.61
C LEU A 49 10.09 -1.74 9.09
N PHE A 50 10.29 -0.57 8.48
CA PHE A 50 10.39 -0.40 7.04
C PHE A 50 11.84 -0.34 6.55
N ARG A 51 12.84 -0.32 7.45
CA ARG A 51 14.25 -0.24 7.07
C ARG A 51 14.69 -1.50 6.34
N ALA A 52 14.16 -2.67 6.69
CA ALA A 52 14.48 -3.94 6.03
C ALA A 52 14.00 -4.01 4.58
N LEU A 53 13.01 -3.19 4.20
CA LEU A 53 12.48 -3.06 2.84
C LEU A 53 13.45 -2.36 1.86
N VAL A 54 14.77 -2.28 2.15
CA VAL A 54 15.73 -1.70 1.19
C VAL A 54 15.93 -2.69 0.04
N VAL A 55 15.50 -2.28 -1.16
CA VAL A 55 15.97 -2.79 -2.45
C VAL A 55 16.80 -1.69 -3.12
N SER A 56 17.89 -2.09 -3.78
CA SER A 56 18.96 -1.28 -4.40
C SER A 56 18.56 0.11 -4.93
N PRO A 57 19.45 1.11 -4.80
CA PRO A 57 19.18 2.47 -5.24
C PRO A 57 19.05 2.55 -6.76
N ILE A 58 18.02 3.27 -7.21
CA ILE A 58 17.72 3.61 -8.61
C ILE A 58 18.80 4.52 -9.24
N SER A 59 19.73 5.05 -8.44
CA SER A 59 20.87 5.83 -8.94
C SER A 59 21.94 5.92 -7.87
N SER A 60 23.02 5.14 -8.02
CA SER A 60 24.37 5.58 -7.67
C SER A 60 25.37 4.53 -8.14
N SER A 61 26.31 4.98 -8.96
CA SER A 61 27.54 4.32 -9.38
C SER A 61 28.53 4.10 -8.23
N LYS A 62 28.05 3.73 -7.03
CA LYS A 62 28.91 3.33 -5.91
C LYS A 62 28.73 1.85 -5.66
N LYS A 63 29.80 1.10 -5.96
CA LYS A 63 29.93 -0.34 -5.67
C LYS A 63 29.43 -0.62 -4.24
N PRO A 64 28.59 -1.65 -4.03
CA PRO A 64 28.17 -2.03 -2.68
C PRO A 64 29.43 -2.45 -1.91
N THR A 65 29.85 -1.64 -0.95
CA THR A 65 30.92 -2.02 -0.04
C THR A 65 30.44 -3.20 0.80
N SER A 66 31.29 -4.21 0.84
CA SER A 66 31.12 -5.52 1.45
C SER A 66 30.91 -5.43 2.96
N ARG A 67 29.76 -4.95 3.41
CA ARG A 67 29.19 -5.33 4.71
C ARG A 67 27.85 -5.96 4.42
N LYS A 68 27.96 -7.23 4.05
CA LYS A 68 26.94 -8.26 4.14
C LYS A 68 26.48 -8.30 5.61
N LEU A 69 25.63 -7.33 5.98
CA LEU A 69 24.83 -7.42 7.19
C LEU A 69 24.02 -8.69 6.96
N GLN A 70 24.33 -9.72 7.73
CA GLN A 70 23.65 -11.00 7.68
C GLN A 70 22.16 -10.69 7.65
N ARG A 71 21.56 -10.89 6.47
CA ARG A 71 20.15 -10.64 6.23
C ARG A 71 19.43 -11.74 7.00
N THR A 72 19.15 -11.48 8.27
CA THR A 72 18.25 -12.31 9.04
C THR A 72 16.94 -12.35 8.25
N HIS A 73 16.60 -13.58 7.87
CA HIS A 73 15.43 -14.07 7.15
C HIS A 73 14.31 -13.04 6.99
N SER A 74 13.98 -12.71 5.74
CA SER A 74 12.67 -12.24 5.27
C SER A 74 11.67 -11.78 6.35
N CYS A 75 11.95 -10.67 7.03
CA CYS A 75 10.97 -10.08 7.94
C CYS A 75 10.08 -9.16 7.12
N ASP A 76 9.13 -9.75 6.40
CA ASP A 76 7.98 -9.00 5.93
C ASP A 76 7.34 -8.30 7.14
N PRO A 77 7.25 -6.96 7.17
CA PRO A 77 6.66 -6.26 8.30
C PRO A 77 5.13 -6.48 8.36
N LEU A 78 4.50 -6.94 7.28
CA LEU A 78 3.04 -7.00 7.15
C LEU A 78 2.35 -7.84 8.24
N PRO A 79 2.77 -9.09 8.57
CA PRO A 79 2.09 -9.88 9.61
C PRO A 79 2.17 -9.21 10.99
N PHE A 80 3.31 -8.61 11.32
CA PHE A 80 3.47 -7.90 12.58
C PHE A 80 2.65 -6.61 12.62
N LEU A 81 2.58 -5.87 11.50
CA LEU A 81 1.72 -4.70 11.40
C LEU A 81 0.24 -5.06 11.51
N GLN A 82 -0.23 -6.12 10.85
CA GLN A 82 -1.60 -6.61 10.98
C GLN A 82 -1.95 -6.92 12.44
N TYR A 83 -1.04 -7.54 13.19
CA TYR A 83 -1.22 -7.74 14.62
C TYR A 83 -1.37 -6.42 15.38
N VAL A 84 -0.49 -5.45 15.15
CA VAL A 84 -0.53 -4.16 15.87
C VAL A 84 -1.80 -3.35 15.54
N TYR A 85 -2.26 -3.37 14.29
CA TYR A 85 -3.48 -2.65 13.87
C TYR A 85 -4.79 -3.32 14.28
N SER A 86 -4.81 -4.65 14.44
CA SER A 86 -6.02 -5.39 14.83
C SER A 86 -6.20 -5.53 16.34
N HIS A 87 -5.19 -5.18 17.13
CA HIS A 87 -5.25 -5.38 18.58
C HIS A 87 -6.14 -4.33 19.27
N PRO A 88 -7.15 -4.74 20.06
CA PRO A 88 -8.13 -3.83 20.65
C PRO A 88 -7.53 -2.84 21.66
N ASP A 89 -6.54 -3.30 22.44
CA ASP A 89 -5.91 -2.49 23.48
C ASP A 89 -4.81 -1.55 22.97
N ILE A 90 -4.46 -1.62 21.68
CA ILE A 90 -3.42 -0.77 21.09
C ILE A 90 -4.09 0.42 20.41
N PRO A 91 -3.74 1.67 20.75
CA PRO A 91 -4.20 2.83 20.00
C PRO A 91 -3.82 2.70 18.53
N ASN A 92 -4.80 2.88 17.64
CA ASN A 92 -4.61 2.70 16.20
C ASN A 92 -3.34 3.44 15.72
N PRO A 93 -2.36 2.73 15.11
CA PRO A 93 -1.15 3.36 14.66
C PRO A 93 -1.38 4.42 13.60
N TYR A 94 -0.61 5.50 13.67
CA TYR A 94 -0.65 6.53 12.66
C TYR A 94 0.08 6.07 11.39
N SER A 95 -0.67 5.76 10.34
CA SER A 95 -0.15 5.19 9.09
C SER A 95 0.83 6.11 8.35
N ASP A 96 0.68 7.43 8.53
CA ASP A 96 1.52 8.47 7.93
C ASP A 96 2.71 8.89 8.80
N SER A 97 3.12 8.05 9.74
CA SER A 97 4.28 8.28 10.61
C SER A 97 5.52 8.72 9.80
N TRP A 98 6.26 9.70 10.31
CA TRP A 98 7.47 10.25 9.65
C TRP A 98 7.23 10.78 8.24
N ASP A 99 6.15 11.55 8.06
CA ASP A 99 5.76 12.19 6.79
C ASP A 99 5.53 11.17 5.66
N GLY A 100 4.72 10.14 5.94
CA GLY A 100 4.39 9.09 4.97
C GLY A 100 5.53 8.11 4.67
N TYR A 101 6.56 8.04 5.53
CA TYR A 101 7.69 7.14 5.34
C TYR A 101 7.29 5.66 5.16
N PRO A 102 6.32 5.09 5.93
CA PRO A 102 5.83 3.72 5.71
C PRO A 102 5.43 3.45 4.27
N LEU A 103 4.56 4.30 3.71
CA LEU A 103 4.02 4.14 2.37
C LEU A 103 5.13 4.30 1.31
N ILE A 104 5.96 5.35 1.43
CA ILE A 104 7.09 5.58 0.50
C ILE A 104 8.02 4.37 0.45
N ARG A 105 8.30 3.74 1.59
CA ARG A 105 9.18 2.57 1.67
C ARG A 105 8.53 1.31 1.12
N ALA A 106 7.24 1.09 1.38
CA ALA A 106 6.49 -0.03 0.81
C ALA A 106 6.44 0.05 -0.73
N VAL A 107 6.17 1.24 -1.25
CA VAL A 107 6.17 1.53 -2.69
C VAL A 107 7.55 1.32 -3.31
N GLY A 108 8.61 1.83 -2.67
CA GLY A 108 9.98 1.65 -3.16
C GLY A 108 10.47 0.20 -3.19
N ALA A 109 9.84 -0.68 -2.40
CA ALA A 109 10.08 -2.12 -2.38
C ALA A 109 9.10 -2.91 -3.27
N GLU A 110 8.14 -2.24 -3.91
CA GLU A 110 7.05 -2.84 -4.71
C GLU A 110 6.24 -3.90 -3.93
N HIS A 111 6.17 -3.73 -2.60
CA HIS A 111 5.40 -4.62 -1.73
C HIS A 111 3.91 -4.26 -1.79
N THR A 112 3.23 -4.78 -2.81
CA THR A 112 1.87 -4.40 -3.19
C THR A 112 0.86 -4.63 -2.05
N GLU A 113 0.95 -5.76 -1.34
CA GLU A 113 0.04 -6.06 -0.23
C GLU A 113 0.25 -5.12 0.96
N LEU A 114 1.50 -4.76 1.24
CA LEU A 114 1.80 -3.76 2.27
C LEU A 114 1.32 -2.35 1.86
N VAL A 115 1.43 -1.99 0.58
CA VAL A 115 0.90 -0.71 0.07
C VAL A 115 -0.61 -0.66 0.25
N ARG A 116 -1.34 -1.69 -0.18
CA ARG A 116 -2.80 -1.80 0.02
C ARG A 116 -3.17 -1.68 1.50
N PHE A 117 -2.54 -2.50 2.33
CA PHE A 117 -2.77 -2.47 3.77
C PHE A 117 -2.58 -1.08 4.38
N LEU A 118 -1.53 -0.35 4.00
CA LEU A 118 -1.31 1.00 4.51
C LEU A 118 -2.37 1.99 4.01
N LEU A 119 -2.76 1.92 2.73
CA LEU A 119 -3.80 2.77 2.13
C LEU A 119 -5.19 2.51 2.74
N ASP A 120 -5.51 1.25 3.03
CA ASP A 120 -6.75 0.83 3.69
C ASP A 120 -6.82 1.34 5.13
N ASN A 121 -5.67 1.45 5.80
CA ASN A 121 -5.55 2.02 7.14
C ASN A 121 -5.41 3.57 7.14
N GLY A 122 -5.60 4.22 5.98
CA GLY A 122 -5.67 5.68 5.88
C GLY A 122 -4.33 6.38 5.64
N ALA A 123 -3.30 5.66 5.17
CA ALA A 123 -2.07 6.31 4.69
C ALA A 123 -2.36 7.21 3.49
N SER A 124 -1.84 8.43 3.51
CA SER A 124 -2.00 9.39 2.42
C SER A 124 -0.85 9.30 1.41
N PRO A 125 -1.13 9.14 0.10
CA PRO A 125 -0.10 9.20 -0.94
C PRO A 125 0.42 10.62 -1.20
N ALA A 126 -0.21 11.66 -0.64
CA ALA A 126 0.09 13.06 -0.92
C ALA A 126 1.35 13.60 -0.21
N TRP A 127 1.91 12.87 0.76
CA TRP A 127 3.07 13.31 1.52
C TRP A 127 4.27 13.66 0.63
N LYS A 128 4.92 14.78 0.97
CA LYS A 128 6.09 15.34 0.27
C LYS A 128 5.83 15.57 -1.23
N GLY A 129 4.64 16.09 -1.56
CA GLY A 129 4.22 16.39 -2.92
C GLY A 129 4.11 15.12 -3.77
N GLY A 130 3.45 14.09 -3.21
CA GLY A 130 3.24 12.81 -3.89
C GLY A 130 4.52 11.99 -4.06
N LEU A 131 5.44 12.01 -3.09
CA LEU A 131 6.73 11.31 -3.23
C LEU A 131 6.55 9.80 -3.46
N ALA A 132 5.53 9.18 -2.84
CA ALA A 132 5.18 7.79 -3.09
C ALA A 132 4.87 7.54 -4.58
N VAL A 133 4.04 8.39 -5.19
CA VAL A 133 3.70 8.33 -6.62
C VAL A 133 4.94 8.55 -7.49
N LYS A 134 5.77 9.55 -7.17
CA LYS A 134 7.04 9.82 -7.89
C LYS A 134 8.00 8.62 -7.85
N VAL A 135 8.07 7.90 -6.72
CA VAL A 135 8.86 6.66 -6.62
C VAL A 135 8.26 5.55 -7.49
N ALA A 136 6.94 5.37 -7.50
CA ALA A 136 6.25 4.42 -8.36
C ALA A 136 6.49 4.67 -9.86
N ILE A 137 6.47 5.94 -10.26
CA ILE A 137 6.78 6.39 -11.62
C ILE A 137 8.21 6.00 -12.02
N LYS A 138 9.19 6.24 -11.14
CA LYS A 138 10.60 5.86 -11.38
C LYS A 138 10.80 4.35 -11.53
N ARG A 139 9.93 3.54 -10.89
CA ARG A 139 9.87 2.09 -11.07
C ARG A 139 9.15 1.66 -12.34
N LYS A 140 8.52 2.59 -13.06
CA LYS A 140 7.68 2.35 -14.24
C LYS A 140 6.52 1.38 -13.98
N ASN A 141 6.02 1.33 -12.74
CA ASN A 141 4.97 0.40 -12.36
C ASN A 141 3.59 1.10 -12.37
N ILE A 142 2.89 1.01 -13.50
CA ILE A 142 1.56 1.63 -13.68
C ILE A 142 0.51 1.09 -12.71
N LYS A 143 0.54 -0.21 -12.38
CA LYS A 143 -0.42 -0.83 -11.44
C LYS A 143 -0.30 -0.18 -10.07
N LEU A 144 0.94 0.04 -9.63
CA LEU A 144 1.23 0.68 -8.35
C LEU A 144 0.87 2.17 -8.37
N VAL A 145 1.11 2.88 -9.49
CA VAL A 145 0.65 4.28 -9.65
C VAL A 145 -0.87 4.39 -9.58
N ARG A 146 -1.61 3.52 -10.27
CA ARG A 146 -3.07 3.48 -10.20
C ARG A 146 -3.56 3.23 -8.78
N MET A 147 -2.95 2.29 -8.06
CA MET A 147 -3.30 2.01 -6.65
C MET A 147 -3.08 3.20 -5.72
N LEU A 148 -2.05 4.02 -5.97
CA LEU A 148 -1.79 5.20 -5.15
C LEU A 148 -2.72 6.39 -5.50
N ILE A 149 -3.16 6.49 -6.75
CA ILE A 149 -3.99 7.61 -7.21
C ILE A 149 -5.46 7.31 -7.01
N GLU A 150 -5.88 6.07 -7.26
CA GLU A 150 -7.27 5.69 -7.25
C GLU A 150 -7.62 4.94 -5.97
N PRO A 151 -8.82 5.13 -5.42
CA PRO A 151 -9.34 4.27 -4.36
C PRO A 151 -9.60 2.85 -4.92
N ASP A 152 -9.45 1.81 -4.08
CA ASP A 152 -9.45 0.37 -4.42
C ASP A 152 -10.77 -0.20 -5.01
N GLY A 153 -11.59 0.62 -5.66
CA GLY A 153 -12.75 0.24 -6.45
C GLY A 153 -12.65 0.58 -7.95
N SER A 154 -11.53 1.11 -8.43
CA SER A 154 -11.37 1.62 -9.81
C SER A 154 -10.72 0.64 -10.78
N THR A 155 -10.35 -0.58 -10.36
CA THR A 155 -9.90 -1.63 -11.29
C THR A 155 -11.07 -1.99 -12.21
N ALA A 156 -11.25 -1.20 -13.26
CA ALA A 156 -12.00 -1.61 -14.42
C ALA A 156 -11.42 -2.96 -14.82
N PRO A 157 -12.24 -4.02 -14.94
CA PRO A 157 -11.74 -5.25 -15.52
C PRO A 157 -11.20 -4.87 -16.91
N THR A 158 -9.88 -5.02 -17.10
CA THR A 158 -9.32 -5.09 -18.45
C THR A 158 -10.12 -6.17 -19.16
N LYS A 159 -10.75 -5.82 -20.27
CA LYS A 159 -11.67 -6.70 -21.01
C LYS A 159 -11.00 -7.99 -21.53
N ASP A 160 -9.70 -8.16 -21.28
CA ASP A 160 -8.85 -9.21 -21.81
C ASP A 160 -8.43 -10.28 -20.78
N GLU A 161 -8.87 -10.21 -19.52
CA GLU A 161 -8.65 -11.30 -18.54
C GLU A 161 -9.97 -11.93 -18.11
N VAL A 162 -10.58 -12.65 -19.04
CA VAL A 162 -11.56 -13.70 -18.74
C VAL A 162 -10.77 -15.00 -18.63
N GLN A 163 -10.25 -15.32 -17.44
CA GLN A 163 -10.01 -16.71 -17.07
C GLN A 163 -11.02 -17.09 -15.98
N PRO A 164 -12.13 -17.72 -16.35
CA PRO A 164 -12.96 -18.46 -15.42
C PRO A 164 -12.28 -19.82 -15.24
N LEU A 165 -11.53 -20.00 -14.15
CA LEU A 165 -11.21 -21.35 -13.69
C LEU A 165 -12.40 -21.85 -12.88
N CYS A 166 -13.40 -22.35 -13.59
CA CYS A 166 -14.47 -23.20 -13.06
C CYS A 166 -14.65 -24.39 -14.01
N ALA A 167 -14.16 -25.56 -13.59
CA ALA A 167 -14.62 -26.92 -13.90
C ALA A 167 -13.52 -27.89 -13.40
N GLU A 168 -13.65 -28.50 -12.23
CA GLU A 168 -14.38 -29.75 -11.96
C GLU A 168 -13.85 -30.99 -12.70
N GLU A 169 -13.36 -31.98 -11.92
CA GLU A 169 -13.58 -33.40 -12.19
C GLU A 169 -13.49 -34.19 -10.87
N ASN A 170 -14.62 -34.24 -10.15
CA ASN A 170 -14.88 -35.27 -9.14
C ASN A 170 -15.52 -36.46 -9.84
N THR A 171 -14.97 -37.64 -9.62
CA THR A 171 -15.45 -38.88 -10.22
C THR A 171 -16.65 -39.43 -9.44
N LYS A 172 -17.78 -39.47 -10.15
CA LYS A 172 -18.84 -40.51 -10.20
C LYS A 172 -19.29 -41.17 -8.88
N LEU A 173 -20.61 -41.12 -8.60
CA LEU A 173 -21.54 -42.26 -8.81
C LEU A 173 -22.92 -42.03 -8.16
N LEU A 174 -23.95 -42.50 -8.89
CA LEU A 174 -25.35 -42.78 -8.50
C LEU A 174 -26.22 -41.53 -8.23
N GLY A 175 -27.31 -41.23 -8.93
CA GLY A 175 -28.21 -42.02 -9.76
C GLY A 175 -29.64 -41.81 -9.26
N LYS A 176 -30.43 -40.93 -9.91
CA LYS A 176 -31.90 -41.06 -10.10
C LYS A 176 -32.51 -39.80 -10.73
N ARG A 177 -33.33 -40.07 -11.75
CA ARG A 177 -34.29 -39.20 -12.45
C ARG A 177 -35.08 -38.26 -11.51
N ARG A 178 -35.25 -36.99 -11.90
CA ARG A 178 -36.57 -36.35 -12.24
C ARG A 178 -36.49 -34.82 -12.37
N ARG A 179 -37.08 -34.35 -13.48
CA ARG A 179 -37.89 -33.12 -13.68
C ARG A 179 -37.24 -31.76 -13.41
N GLU A 180 -37.11 -31.00 -14.50
CA GLU A 180 -36.98 -29.53 -14.52
C GLU A 180 -38.11 -28.86 -13.71
N PRO A 181 -37.79 -27.71 -13.09
CA PRO A 181 -38.57 -26.54 -13.43
C PRO A 181 -37.70 -25.32 -13.71
N GLU A 182 -38.12 -24.56 -14.73
CA GLU A 182 -37.70 -23.19 -15.00
C GLU A 182 -37.89 -22.29 -13.76
N CYS A 183 -36.90 -21.45 -13.44
CA CYS A 183 -37.18 -20.19 -12.76
C CYS A 183 -36.04 -19.17 -12.86
N GLN A 184 -36.37 -18.05 -13.51
CA GLN A 184 -35.94 -16.68 -13.20
C GLN A 184 -34.49 -16.27 -13.53
N LYS A 185 -34.39 -15.61 -14.70
CA LYS A 185 -33.31 -14.71 -15.07
C LYS A 185 -33.29 -13.51 -14.11
N GLU A 186 -32.51 -13.57 -13.04
CA GLU A 186 -32.17 -12.37 -12.28
C GLU A 186 -31.22 -11.51 -13.12
N GLY A 187 -31.79 -10.47 -13.73
CA GLY A 187 -31.04 -9.40 -14.37
C GLY A 187 -30.08 -8.77 -13.35
N ARG A 188 -28.79 -9.10 -13.48
CA ARG A 188 -27.70 -8.52 -12.70
C ARG A 188 -27.68 -7.02 -12.98
N ARG A 189 -28.39 -6.26 -12.14
CA ARG A 189 -28.47 -4.80 -12.22
C ARG A 189 -27.04 -4.27 -12.14
N LYS A 190 -26.55 -3.69 -13.24
CA LYS A 190 -25.29 -2.94 -13.26
C LYS A 190 -25.44 -1.77 -12.31
N VAL A 191 -25.00 -1.95 -11.07
CA VAL A 191 -24.86 -0.85 -10.12
C VAL A 191 -23.88 0.13 -10.76
N LYS A 192 -24.36 1.30 -11.17
CA LYS A 192 -23.52 2.42 -11.58
C LYS A 192 -22.66 2.80 -10.37
N ARG A 193 -21.45 2.24 -10.29
CA ARG A 193 -20.47 2.62 -9.27
C ARG A 193 -20.17 4.10 -9.50
N ARG A 194 -20.59 4.94 -8.55
CA ARG A 194 -20.20 6.34 -8.49
C ARG A 194 -18.67 6.34 -8.45
N LYS A 195 -18.02 7.02 -9.40
CA LYS A 195 -16.56 7.17 -9.41
C LYS A 195 -16.19 7.84 -8.08
N MET A 196 -15.49 7.12 -7.21
CA MET A 196 -14.93 7.71 -6.00
C MET A 196 -13.76 8.61 -6.43
N GLU A 197 -13.67 9.79 -5.82
CA GLU A 197 -12.64 10.79 -6.14
C GLU A 197 -11.24 10.21 -5.92
N ASP A 198 -10.27 10.71 -6.69
CA ASP A 198 -8.88 10.28 -6.59
C ASP A 198 -8.29 10.63 -5.22
N ARG A 199 -7.42 9.76 -4.69
CA ARG A 199 -6.70 9.95 -3.42
C ARG A 199 -5.73 11.15 -3.50
N ILE A 200 -5.26 11.49 -4.69
CA ILE A 200 -4.32 12.57 -4.97
C ILE A 200 -4.57 13.14 -6.37
N VAL A 201 -4.51 14.47 -6.49
CA VAL A 201 -4.55 15.15 -7.77
C VAL A 201 -3.20 14.99 -8.46
N VAL A 202 -3.20 14.65 -9.74
CA VAL A 202 -1.97 14.48 -10.51
C VAL A 202 -1.41 15.84 -10.90
N ASP A 203 -0.22 16.16 -10.38
CA ASP A 203 0.47 17.43 -10.64
C ASP A 203 1.38 17.38 -11.87
N GLN A 204 1.68 18.56 -12.44
CA GLN A 204 2.62 18.71 -13.55
C GLN A 204 4.01 18.15 -13.24
N GLU A 205 4.43 18.22 -11.97
CA GLU A 205 5.70 17.63 -11.53
C GLU A 205 5.73 16.11 -11.71
N MET A 206 4.62 15.43 -11.43
CA MET A 206 4.53 13.97 -11.58
C MET A 206 4.60 13.59 -13.06
N LEU A 207 3.90 14.33 -13.92
CA LEU A 207 3.96 14.17 -15.37
C LEU A 207 5.38 14.40 -15.89
N ASN A 208 6.06 15.44 -15.44
CA ASN A 208 7.46 15.71 -15.82
C ASN A 208 8.42 14.60 -15.37
N VAL A 209 8.22 14.02 -14.19
CA VAL A 209 9.01 12.85 -13.74
C VAL A 209 8.73 11.64 -14.62
N ALA A 210 7.46 11.39 -15.00
CA ALA A 210 7.11 10.27 -15.88
C ALA A 210 7.74 10.38 -17.27
N VAL A 211 7.78 11.59 -17.83
CA VAL A 211 8.43 11.88 -19.11
C VAL A 211 9.94 11.70 -19.01
N ARG A 212 10.58 12.26 -17.97
CA ARG A 212 12.04 12.10 -17.73
C ARG A 212 12.44 10.64 -17.52
N CYS A 213 11.56 9.83 -16.95
CA CYS A 213 11.80 8.40 -16.78
C CYS A 213 11.43 7.56 -18.01
N ASP A 214 10.91 8.15 -19.10
CA ASP A 214 10.37 7.44 -20.28
C ASP A 214 9.37 6.34 -19.85
N ALA A 215 8.40 6.71 -19.02
CA ALA A 215 7.33 5.85 -18.54
C ALA A 215 6.04 6.14 -19.33
N ARG A 216 6.01 5.71 -20.61
CA ARG A 216 4.96 6.07 -21.58
C ARG A 216 3.55 5.69 -21.12
N ASP A 217 3.38 4.48 -20.56
CA ASP A 217 2.08 4.02 -20.06
C ASP A 217 1.51 4.93 -18.97
N ILE A 218 2.40 5.49 -18.14
CA ILE A 218 2.03 6.39 -17.04
C ILE A 218 1.73 7.79 -17.57
N VAL A 219 2.49 8.27 -18.54
CA VAL A 219 2.22 9.54 -19.23
C VAL A 219 0.85 9.49 -19.92
N ASP A 220 0.59 8.42 -20.66
CA ASP A 220 -0.69 8.18 -21.34
C ASP A 220 -1.84 8.14 -20.34
N TYR A 221 -1.67 7.45 -19.22
CA TYR A 221 -2.65 7.41 -18.13
C TYR A 221 -2.93 8.81 -17.57
N PHE A 222 -1.90 9.61 -17.29
CA PHE A 222 -2.08 10.98 -16.76
C PHE A 222 -2.80 11.91 -17.75
N ILE A 223 -2.49 11.82 -19.04
CA ILE A 223 -3.11 12.68 -20.06
C ILE A 223 -4.54 12.21 -20.35
N LYS A 224 -4.74 10.92 -20.61
CA LYS A 224 -6.03 10.39 -21.09
C LYS A 224 -7.05 10.22 -19.97
N GLU A 225 -6.63 9.69 -18.82
CA GLU A 225 -7.55 9.34 -17.72
C GLU A 225 -7.64 10.44 -16.67
N LYS A 226 -6.54 11.15 -16.38
CA LYS A 226 -6.50 12.21 -15.37
C LYS A 226 -6.58 13.63 -15.93
N GLY A 227 -6.51 13.77 -17.26
CA GLY A 227 -6.69 15.07 -17.93
C GLY A 227 -5.55 16.06 -17.70
N CYS A 228 -4.34 15.60 -17.34
CA CYS A 228 -3.20 16.49 -17.17
C CYS A 228 -2.75 17.04 -18.54
N THR A 229 -2.76 18.35 -18.69
CA THR A 229 -2.28 19.01 -19.92
C THR A 229 -0.75 19.01 -19.95
N PRO A 230 -0.12 18.41 -20.98
CA PRO A 230 1.33 18.44 -21.10
C PRO A 230 1.81 19.88 -21.35
N SER A 231 2.88 20.28 -20.65
CA SER A 231 3.56 21.54 -20.91
C SER A 231 4.26 21.49 -22.27
N ILE A 232 4.55 22.64 -22.88
CA ILE A 232 5.31 22.72 -24.14
C ILE A 232 6.64 21.95 -24.05
N GLN A 233 7.27 21.94 -22.87
CA GLN A 233 8.49 21.18 -22.59
C GLN A 233 8.27 19.67 -22.66
N THR A 234 7.10 19.19 -22.21
CA THR A 234 6.69 17.79 -22.27
C THR A 234 6.42 17.35 -23.71
N VAL A 235 5.80 18.21 -24.52
CA VAL A 235 5.46 17.93 -25.93
C VAL A 235 6.70 17.92 -26.82
N LEU A 236 7.67 18.79 -26.55
CA LEU A 236 8.91 18.88 -27.34
C LEU A 236 9.91 17.76 -27.04
N GLY A 237 9.55 16.79 -26.18
CA GLY A 237 10.38 15.63 -25.86
C GLY A 237 11.76 16.05 -25.36
N VAL A 238 11.82 16.51 -24.10
CA VAL A 238 13.07 16.94 -23.46
C VAL A 238 14.18 15.93 -23.75
N ARG A 239 15.12 16.34 -24.60
CA ARG A 239 16.34 15.63 -24.98
C ARG A 239 17.36 15.64 -23.84
#